data_AF-A0A3B1DYR7-F1
#
_entry.id   AF-A0A3B1DYR7-F1
#
_cell.length_a   1.000
_cell.length_b   1.000
_cell.length_c   1.000
_cell.angle_alpha   90.00
_cell.angle_beta   90.00
_cell.angle_gamma   90.00
#
_symmetry.space_group_name_H-M   'P 1'
#
loop_
_entity.id
_entity.type
_entity.pdbx_description
1 polymer ?
#
loop_
_entity_poly.entity_id
_entity_poly.type
_entity_poly.pdbx_seq_one_letter_code
_entity_poly.pdbx_strand_id
1 'polypeptide(L)'
;MFNPFPILVRLERPPSRLWARLAACSLLASGSAWGQVTPPGNAGENTALNPSLQTCAGECHQDMLTQKVMHGPVLEDCAKCHVEDNKEDHTFFLLTTPEELCIKCHSIAPKSHGHEPVLNNDCMACHDAHGSKFPSVLVADPKGDLCAQCHDPKNMDGKFVHGPVVVGACVVCHEAHTSDEPALLRKPERETCLECHGEVDRTGEEGWHTHGALEQGCTGCHDPHASDHKFQLEATAPDLCLSCHEDTLHDQLTNAKIVHGALTQEGGCTDCHEAHGSTLPMLQKGSEVEACLRCHSQELKTATGETLTDMGALLANNPNHHGPIREGQCTVCHQPHAGDRFRLLEKDYPPAFYAPFKIDTFALCFTCHIPELVLEENGRGLTNFRQGDQNLHWLHVNQEKGRTCRACHEVHASQRAAHVREAVPFGDSGWMLEINFDVNAGGGSCTPGCHKTKTYRRGDTIEPPKPRSVLGIPEGPSAGGE
;
A
#
# COMPACT_ATOMS: atom_id res chain seq x y z
N MET A 1 56.79 7.62 8.99
CA MET A 1 56.77 8.02 7.56
C MET A 1 55.45 7.56 6.97
N PHE A 2 54.87 8.38 6.09
CA PHE A 2 53.54 8.26 5.45
C PHE A 2 52.36 8.91 6.19
N ASN A 3 52.35 10.25 6.04
CA ASN A 3 51.28 11.10 5.51
C ASN A 3 49.81 10.65 5.69
N PRO A 4 48.96 11.47 6.36
CA PRO A 4 47.51 11.36 6.27
C PRO A 4 47.01 12.25 5.12
N PHE A 5 46.38 11.66 4.10
CA PHE A 5 45.55 12.42 3.15
C PHE A 5 44.08 12.09 3.41
N PRO A 6 43.20 13.09 3.50
CA PRO A 6 41.78 12.87 3.70
C PRO A 6 41.16 12.43 2.38
N ILE A 7 40.51 11.26 2.37
CA ILE A 7 39.63 10.86 1.27
C ILE A 7 38.33 11.66 1.44
N LEU A 8 38.27 12.83 0.81
CA LEU A 8 37.03 13.50 0.45
C LEU A 8 36.33 12.64 -0.60
N VAL A 9 35.43 11.74 -0.17
CA VAL A 9 34.44 11.15 -1.08
C VAL A 9 33.42 12.23 -1.40
N ARG A 10 33.73 13.01 -2.44
CA ARG A 10 32.76 13.87 -3.10
C ARG A 10 31.77 12.95 -3.82
N LEU A 11 30.56 12.81 -3.28
CA LEU A 11 29.43 12.20 -3.96
C LEU A 11 29.08 13.07 -5.18
N GLU A 12 29.78 12.85 -6.29
CA GLU A 12 29.35 13.32 -7.60
C GLU A 12 28.15 12.46 -8.02
N ARG A 13 26.95 12.99 -7.75
CA ARG A 13 25.70 12.45 -8.31
C ARG A 13 25.87 12.40 -9.84
N PRO A 14 25.66 11.26 -10.51
CA PRO A 14 25.61 11.24 -11.95
C PRO A 14 24.43 12.12 -12.40
N PRO A 15 24.59 13.00 -13.39
CA PRO A 15 23.48 13.76 -13.92
C PRO A 15 22.43 12.76 -14.43
N SER A 16 21.19 13.02 -14.06
CA SER A 16 20.02 12.21 -14.42
C SER A 16 20.01 11.94 -15.91
N ARG A 17 19.86 10.65 -16.27
CA ARG A 17 19.64 10.17 -17.64
C ARG A 17 18.27 10.60 -18.21
N LEU A 18 17.73 11.73 -17.76
CA LEU A 18 16.44 12.28 -18.19
C LEU A 18 16.57 13.28 -19.35
N TRP A 19 17.75 13.81 -19.64
CA TRP A 19 17.92 14.89 -20.63
C TRP A 19 18.61 14.48 -21.94
N ALA A 20 19.07 13.23 -22.07
CA ALA A 20 19.72 12.75 -23.30
C ALA A 20 18.83 11.87 -24.20
N ARG A 21 17.56 11.64 -23.83
CA ARG A 21 16.58 10.89 -24.65
C ARG A 21 15.51 11.76 -25.32
N LEU A 22 15.46 13.06 -25.01
CA LEU A 22 14.53 14.01 -25.62
C LEU A 22 15.00 14.59 -26.98
N ALA A 23 16.20 14.24 -27.45
CA ALA A 23 16.77 14.78 -28.70
C ALA A 23 16.92 13.76 -29.84
N ALA A 24 16.45 12.52 -29.68
CA ALA A 24 16.68 11.45 -30.66
C ALA A 24 15.43 10.66 -31.07
N CYS A 25 14.23 11.22 -30.86
CA CYS A 25 12.95 10.61 -31.28
C CYS A 25 12.20 11.47 -32.33
N SER A 26 12.94 12.16 -33.19
CA SER A 26 12.35 13.00 -34.26
C SER A 26 12.41 12.37 -35.65
N LEU A 27 12.82 11.11 -35.76
CA LEU A 27 12.93 10.41 -37.04
C LEU A 27 12.40 8.99 -36.84
N LEU A 28 11.21 8.76 -37.41
CA LEU A 28 10.46 7.49 -37.62
C LEU A 28 9.01 7.59 -37.12
N ALA A 29 8.27 8.59 -37.59
CA ALA A 29 6.82 8.47 -37.77
C ALA A 29 6.58 8.14 -39.25
N SER A 30 6.62 6.86 -39.58
CA SER A 30 6.13 6.34 -40.86
C SER A 30 4.62 6.52 -40.92
N GLY A 31 4.14 7.06 -42.04
CA GLY A 31 2.81 7.63 -42.19
C GLY A 31 1.66 6.64 -42.01
N SER A 32 0.72 7.06 -41.18
CA SER A 32 -0.69 6.65 -41.24
C SER A 32 -1.46 7.87 -41.74
N ALA A 33 -2.19 7.70 -42.84
CA ALA A 33 -2.84 8.77 -43.59
C ALA A 33 -4.01 9.41 -42.82
N TRP A 34 -3.73 10.43 -42.02
CA TRP A 34 -4.70 11.45 -41.59
C TRP A 34 -4.03 12.80 -41.77
N GLY A 35 -3.98 13.26 -43.02
CA GLY A 35 -3.40 14.56 -43.36
C GLY A 35 -4.22 15.65 -42.70
N GLN A 36 -3.65 16.31 -41.69
CA GLN A 36 -4.13 17.62 -41.28
C GLN A 36 -3.90 18.58 -42.44
N VAL A 37 -4.97 18.91 -43.16
CA VAL A 37 -4.94 19.95 -44.19
C VAL A 37 -4.81 21.27 -43.46
N THR A 38 -3.62 21.87 -43.49
CA THR A 38 -3.45 23.27 -43.12
C THR A 38 -4.31 24.12 -44.05
N PRO A 39 -5.07 25.11 -43.55
CA PRO A 39 -5.77 26.03 -44.43
C PRO A 39 -4.75 26.69 -45.36
N PRO A 40 -5.13 27.03 -46.61
CA PRO A 40 -4.25 27.81 -47.46
C PRO A 40 -4.07 29.16 -46.77
N GLY A 41 -2.95 29.32 -46.05
CA GLY A 41 -2.55 30.61 -45.51
C GLY A 41 -2.43 31.56 -46.68
N ASN A 42 -3.24 32.63 -46.67
CA ASN A 42 -3.35 33.67 -47.71
C ASN A 42 -2.71 33.21 -49.02
N ALA A 43 -3.42 32.34 -49.76
CA ALA A 43 -2.93 31.85 -51.03
C ALA A 43 -2.61 33.04 -51.92
N GLY A 44 -1.31 33.33 -52.03
CA GLY A 44 -0.78 34.10 -53.14
C GLY A 44 -1.17 33.36 -54.41
N GLU A 45 -2.02 34.01 -55.17
CA GLU A 45 -2.22 33.92 -56.63
C GLU A 45 -2.04 32.53 -57.28
N ASN A 46 -3.15 32.05 -57.87
CA ASN A 46 -3.24 31.05 -58.96
C ASN A 46 -3.21 29.56 -58.63
N THR A 47 -4.11 29.11 -57.74
CA THR A 47 -4.79 27.83 -57.95
C THR A 47 -6.26 28.10 -58.23
N ALA A 48 -6.79 27.60 -59.34
CA ALA A 48 -8.19 27.78 -59.70
C ALA A 48 -9.07 27.05 -58.68
N LEU A 49 -9.56 27.78 -57.66
CA LEU A 49 -10.56 27.30 -56.71
C LEU A 49 -11.83 26.90 -57.49
N ASN A 50 -12.53 25.86 -57.04
CA ASN A 50 -13.82 25.44 -57.61
C ASN A 50 -14.77 26.67 -57.74
N PRO A 51 -15.50 26.85 -58.86
CA PRO A 51 -16.48 27.93 -59.03
C PRO A 51 -17.38 28.16 -57.80
N SER A 52 -17.84 27.10 -57.13
CA SER A 52 -18.66 27.17 -55.91
C SER A 52 -17.96 27.89 -54.74
N LEU A 53 -16.63 27.77 -54.64
CA LEU A 53 -15.81 28.43 -53.63
C LEU A 53 -15.57 29.90 -53.96
N GLN A 54 -15.56 30.26 -55.24
CA GLN A 54 -15.39 31.63 -55.71
C GLN A 54 -16.67 32.46 -55.53
N THR A 55 -17.85 31.85 -55.67
CA THR A 55 -19.13 32.56 -55.61
C THR A 55 -19.76 32.56 -54.22
N CYS A 56 -19.97 31.39 -53.60
CA CYS A 56 -20.74 31.33 -52.35
C CYS A 56 -19.90 31.80 -51.15
N ALA A 57 -18.67 31.28 -51.05
CA ALA A 57 -17.82 31.53 -49.89
C ALA A 57 -16.81 32.66 -50.09
N GLY A 58 -16.43 32.98 -51.33
CA GLY A 58 -15.51 34.07 -51.64
C GLY A 58 -16.03 35.46 -51.30
N GLU A 59 -17.35 35.67 -51.36
CA GLU A 59 -17.96 37.00 -51.18
C GLU A 59 -18.87 37.09 -49.93
N CYS A 60 -19.60 36.04 -49.57
CA CYS A 60 -20.64 36.10 -48.52
C CYS A 60 -20.44 35.13 -47.33
N HIS A 61 -19.89 33.93 -47.55
CA HIS A 61 -19.68 32.90 -46.51
C HIS A 61 -18.20 32.62 -46.20
N GLN A 62 -17.39 33.68 -46.13
CA GLN A 62 -15.95 33.54 -45.86
C GLN A 62 -15.65 32.89 -44.50
N ASP A 63 -16.56 33.02 -43.54
CA ASP A 63 -16.48 32.39 -42.23
C ASP A 63 -16.45 30.85 -42.29
N MET A 64 -17.11 30.26 -43.29
CA MET A 64 -17.07 28.81 -43.53
C MET A 64 -15.71 28.34 -44.03
N LEU A 65 -14.94 29.17 -44.74
CA LEU A 65 -13.62 28.82 -45.30
C LEU A 65 -12.42 29.24 -44.44
N THR A 66 -12.67 29.93 -43.33
CA THR A 66 -11.60 30.51 -42.49
C THR A 66 -11.43 29.81 -41.16
N GLN A 67 -12.06 28.64 -40.97
CA GLN A 67 -11.87 27.83 -39.78
C GLN A 67 -10.43 27.29 -39.72
N LYS A 68 -9.92 27.10 -38.50
CA LYS A 68 -8.54 26.65 -38.27
C LYS A 68 -8.33 25.21 -38.76
N VAL A 69 -9.34 24.36 -38.59
CA VAL A 69 -9.39 22.97 -39.02
C VAL A 69 -10.59 22.84 -39.95
N MET A 70 -10.32 22.71 -41.24
CA MET A 70 -11.35 22.60 -42.27
C MET A 70 -11.76 21.16 -42.49
N HIS A 71 -13.06 20.91 -42.72
CA HIS A 71 -13.50 19.61 -43.21
C HIS A 71 -13.16 19.48 -44.70
N GLY A 72 -12.41 18.44 -45.08
CA GLY A 72 -11.85 18.29 -46.43
C GLY A 72 -12.82 18.57 -47.60
N PRO A 73 -14.02 17.95 -47.63
CA PRO A 73 -15.00 18.16 -48.70
C PRO A 73 -15.41 19.61 -48.92
N VAL A 74 -15.35 20.46 -47.89
CA VAL A 74 -15.73 21.88 -47.93
C VAL A 74 -14.74 22.69 -48.76
N LEU A 75 -13.48 22.27 -48.81
CA LEU A 75 -12.45 22.90 -49.65
C LEU A 75 -12.51 22.44 -51.11
N GLU A 76 -13.33 21.43 -51.42
CA GLU A 76 -13.41 20.85 -52.75
C GLU A 76 -14.66 21.34 -53.50
N ASP A 77 -15.85 21.04 -52.98
CA ASP A 77 -17.11 21.38 -53.64
C ASP A 77 -18.31 21.31 -52.69
N CYS A 78 -19.00 22.44 -52.53
CA CYS A 78 -20.22 22.55 -51.72
C CYS A 78 -21.32 21.60 -52.22
N ALA A 79 -21.37 21.32 -53.53
CA ALA A 79 -22.39 20.47 -54.14
C ALA A 79 -22.29 18.98 -53.74
N LYS A 80 -21.20 18.58 -53.07
CA LYS A 80 -21.05 17.23 -52.49
C LYS A 80 -21.93 16.98 -51.28
N CYS A 81 -22.44 18.05 -50.67
CA CYS A 81 -23.29 17.98 -49.48
C CYS A 81 -24.59 18.76 -49.67
N HIS A 82 -24.57 19.85 -50.44
CA HIS A 82 -25.70 20.75 -50.64
C HIS A 82 -26.27 20.68 -52.06
N VAL A 83 -27.57 20.95 -52.16
CA VAL A 83 -28.28 21.21 -53.41
C VAL A 83 -28.91 22.60 -53.32
N GLU A 84 -28.71 23.41 -54.35
CA GLU A 84 -29.38 24.70 -54.50
C GLU A 84 -30.88 24.46 -54.74
N ASP A 85 -31.72 25.10 -53.92
CA ASP A 85 -33.18 25.05 -54.05
C ASP A 85 -33.68 26.25 -54.87
N ASN A 86 -33.43 27.47 -54.38
CA ASN A 86 -33.72 28.70 -55.10
C ASN A 86 -32.48 29.57 -55.24
N LYS A 87 -32.09 29.82 -56.48
CA LYS A 87 -30.97 30.69 -56.86
C LYS A 87 -31.20 32.17 -56.56
N GLU A 88 -32.44 32.65 -56.62
CA GLU A 88 -32.76 34.06 -56.35
C GLU A 88 -32.73 34.37 -54.84
N ASP A 89 -33.13 33.39 -54.02
CA ASP A 89 -33.18 33.50 -52.56
C ASP A 89 -31.93 32.93 -51.86
N HIS A 90 -31.00 32.36 -52.62
CA HIS A 90 -29.81 31.66 -52.14
C HIS A 90 -30.12 30.59 -51.07
N THR A 91 -31.15 29.76 -51.30
CA THR A 91 -31.53 28.67 -50.39
C THR A 91 -30.90 27.34 -50.80
N PHE A 92 -30.44 26.56 -49.81
CA PHE A 92 -29.78 25.27 -50.02
C PHE A 92 -30.31 24.22 -49.04
N PHE A 93 -30.40 22.97 -49.47
CA PHE A 93 -30.72 21.82 -48.61
C PHE A 93 -29.64 20.74 -48.71
N LEU A 94 -29.61 19.82 -47.73
CA LEU A 94 -28.69 18.70 -47.74
C LEU A 94 -29.14 17.62 -48.75
N LEU A 95 -28.19 16.97 -49.43
CA LEU A 95 -28.46 15.89 -50.38
C LEU A 95 -29.28 14.73 -49.81
N THR A 96 -29.18 14.51 -48.51
CA THR A 96 -30.01 13.57 -47.73
C THR A 96 -30.08 14.06 -46.29
N THR A 97 -30.69 13.29 -45.39
CA THR A 97 -30.72 13.63 -43.96
C THR A 97 -29.29 13.72 -43.40
N PRO A 98 -29.04 14.56 -42.37
CA PRO A 98 -27.71 14.66 -41.75
C PRO A 98 -27.11 13.31 -41.34
N GLU A 99 -27.95 12.41 -40.83
CA GLU A 99 -27.59 11.08 -40.34
C GLU A 99 -27.04 10.18 -41.45
N GLU A 100 -27.68 10.21 -42.63
CA GLU A 100 -27.27 9.42 -43.78
C GLU A 100 -26.11 10.05 -44.55
N LEU A 101 -26.02 11.38 -44.53
CA LEU A 101 -25.05 12.11 -45.34
C LEU A 101 -23.61 11.79 -44.93
N CYS A 102 -23.34 11.77 -43.63
CA CYS A 102 -22.01 11.56 -43.09
C CYS A 102 -21.48 10.15 -43.42
N ILE A 103 -22.33 9.13 -43.29
CA ILE A 103 -21.93 7.72 -43.46
C ILE A 103 -21.75 7.29 -44.93
N LYS A 104 -22.09 8.16 -45.90
CA LYS A 104 -21.74 7.95 -47.32
C LYS A 104 -20.23 7.99 -47.55
N CYS A 105 -19.48 8.65 -46.67
CA CYS A 105 -18.02 8.77 -46.76
C CYS A 105 -17.30 8.29 -45.49
N HIS A 106 -17.89 8.47 -44.31
CA HIS A 106 -17.29 8.05 -43.05
C HIS A 106 -17.81 6.68 -42.62
N SER A 107 -16.90 5.82 -42.17
CA SER A 107 -17.24 4.51 -41.60
C SER A 107 -16.77 4.44 -40.16
N ILE A 108 -17.69 4.12 -39.24
CA ILE A 108 -17.38 3.83 -37.84
C ILE A 108 -17.54 2.33 -37.66
N ALA A 109 -16.51 1.66 -37.12
CA ALA A 109 -16.59 0.24 -36.84
C ALA A 109 -17.64 0.01 -35.74
N PRO A 110 -18.66 -0.83 -35.99
CA PRO A 110 -19.60 -1.18 -34.94
C PRO A 110 -18.88 -2.04 -33.89
N LYS A 111 -19.07 -1.70 -32.62
CA LYS A 111 -18.59 -2.45 -31.47
C LYS A 111 -19.73 -2.63 -30.47
N SER A 112 -19.50 -3.39 -29.40
CA SER A 112 -20.55 -3.73 -28.41
C SER A 112 -21.20 -2.53 -27.72
N HIS A 113 -20.46 -1.44 -27.54
CA HIS A 113 -20.91 -0.21 -26.89
C HIS A 113 -20.61 1.00 -27.77
N GLY A 114 -21.44 2.03 -27.68
CA GLY A 114 -21.24 3.29 -28.40
C GLY A 114 -21.84 4.48 -27.66
N HIS A 115 -21.28 5.66 -27.88
CA HIS A 115 -21.94 6.90 -27.47
C HIS A 115 -23.26 7.06 -28.23
N GLU A 116 -24.30 7.50 -27.52
CA GLU A 116 -25.65 7.58 -28.08
C GLU A 116 -25.75 8.46 -29.34
N PRO A 117 -25.10 9.65 -29.43
CA PRO A 117 -25.06 10.42 -30.68
C PRO A 117 -24.47 9.62 -31.85
N VAL A 118 -23.46 8.78 -31.60
CA VAL A 118 -22.83 7.96 -32.63
C VAL A 118 -23.74 6.81 -33.08
N LEU A 119 -24.44 6.16 -32.14
CA LEU A 119 -25.39 5.09 -32.45
C LEU A 119 -26.60 5.60 -33.26
N ASN A 120 -26.98 6.86 -33.05
CA ASN A 120 -28.07 7.51 -33.77
C ASN A 120 -27.62 8.26 -35.04
N ASN A 121 -26.34 8.15 -35.43
CA ASN A 121 -25.74 8.91 -36.54
C ASN A 121 -25.87 10.45 -36.41
N ASP A 122 -26.06 10.96 -35.20
CA ASP A 122 -26.03 12.39 -34.90
C ASP A 122 -24.57 12.87 -34.77
N CYS A 123 -23.85 12.84 -35.91
CA CYS A 123 -22.43 13.20 -35.96
C CYS A 123 -22.22 14.67 -35.59
N MET A 124 -23.22 15.52 -35.85
CA MET A 124 -23.14 16.97 -35.67
C MET A 124 -23.23 17.41 -34.20
N ALA A 125 -23.64 16.52 -33.30
CA ALA A 125 -23.53 16.75 -31.86
C ALA A 125 -22.08 17.02 -31.41
N CYS A 126 -21.09 16.42 -32.10
CA CYS A 126 -19.67 16.55 -31.77
C CYS A 126 -18.84 17.18 -32.89
N HIS A 127 -19.25 17.05 -34.14
CA HIS A 127 -18.48 17.50 -35.31
C HIS A 127 -19.17 18.65 -36.06
N ASP A 128 -18.39 19.65 -36.47
CA ASP A 128 -18.81 20.66 -37.42
C ASP A 128 -18.46 20.20 -38.84
N ALA A 129 -19.49 19.98 -39.67
CA ALA A 129 -19.32 19.49 -41.04
C ALA A 129 -18.63 20.50 -41.99
N HIS A 130 -18.53 21.78 -41.60
CA HIS A 130 -17.82 22.80 -42.36
C HIS A 130 -16.36 22.93 -41.90
N GLY A 131 -16.16 22.94 -40.59
CA GLY A 131 -14.86 23.05 -39.98
C GLY A 131 -14.94 23.71 -38.61
N SER A 132 -13.86 23.63 -37.83
CA SER A 132 -13.84 24.19 -36.49
C SER A 132 -12.47 24.68 -36.06
N LYS A 133 -12.39 25.19 -34.83
CA LYS A 133 -11.14 25.59 -34.20
C LYS A 133 -10.36 24.40 -33.63
N PHE A 134 -10.98 23.23 -33.55
CA PHE A 134 -10.50 22.06 -32.83
C PHE A 134 -10.15 20.91 -33.80
N PRO A 135 -9.20 20.03 -33.44
CA PRO A 135 -8.86 18.86 -34.26
C PRO A 135 -10.09 18.00 -34.57
N SER A 136 -10.05 17.26 -35.67
CA SER A 136 -11.17 16.40 -36.11
C SER A 136 -12.50 17.14 -36.24
N VAL A 137 -12.43 18.44 -36.56
CA VAL A 137 -13.58 19.35 -36.73
C VAL A 137 -14.56 19.33 -35.55
N LEU A 138 -14.06 19.18 -34.32
CA LEU A 138 -14.92 19.12 -33.14
C LEU A 138 -15.58 20.47 -32.82
N VAL A 139 -16.80 20.47 -32.30
CA VAL A 139 -17.55 21.71 -31.98
C VAL A 139 -17.04 22.43 -30.73
N ALA A 140 -16.27 21.74 -29.88
CA ALA A 140 -15.65 22.27 -28.67
C ALA A 140 -14.30 21.59 -28.37
N ASP A 141 -13.58 22.06 -27.36
CA ASP A 141 -12.28 21.51 -26.99
C ASP A 141 -12.43 20.05 -26.49
N PRO A 142 -11.77 19.06 -27.13
CA PRO A 142 -11.79 17.69 -26.63
C PRO A 142 -11.16 17.52 -25.25
N LYS A 143 -10.46 18.53 -24.73
CA LYS A 143 -9.88 18.55 -23.36
C LYS A 143 -10.92 18.90 -22.29
N GLY A 144 -12.08 18.28 -22.35
CA GLY A 144 -13.14 18.41 -21.35
C GLY A 144 -14.37 19.20 -21.81
N ASP A 145 -14.21 20.35 -22.48
CA ASP A 145 -15.35 21.21 -22.85
C ASP A 145 -16.37 20.51 -23.75
N LEU A 146 -15.90 19.70 -24.70
CA LEU A 146 -16.76 18.88 -25.56
C LEU A 146 -17.58 17.89 -24.74
N CYS A 147 -16.92 17.16 -23.85
CA CYS A 147 -17.55 16.15 -23.02
C CYS A 147 -18.54 16.79 -22.02
N ALA A 148 -18.19 17.97 -21.50
CA ALA A 148 -18.97 18.73 -20.53
C ALA A 148 -20.30 19.28 -21.09
N GLN A 149 -20.50 19.23 -22.41
CA GLN A 149 -21.79 19.56 -23.03
C GLN A 149 -22.89 18.57 -22.63
N CYS A 150 -22.51 17.34 -22.28
CA CYS A 150 -23.45 16.29 -21.87
C CYS A 150 -23.12 15.67 -20.51
N HIS A 151 -21.84 15.49 -20.19
CA HIS A 151 -21.41 14.90 -18.92
C HIS A 151 -21.17 15.99 -17.88
N ASP A 152 -21.90 15.97 -16.76
CA ASP A 152 -21.69 16.94 -15.68
C ASP A 152 -20.29 16.75 -15.07
N PRO A 153 -19.38 17.74 -15.16
CA PRO A 153 -18.04 17.65 -14.58
C PRO A 153 -18.08 17.42 -13.06
N LYS A 154 -19.16 17.79 -12.38
CA LYS A 154 -19.34 17.56 -10.95
C LYS A 154 -19.36 16.09 -10.56
N ASN A 155 -19.69 15.19 -11.49
CA ASN A 155 -19.61 13.75 -11.25
C ASN A 155 -18.16 13.24 -11.18
N MET A 156 -17.19 14.13 -11.42
CA MET A 156 -15.76 13.89 -11.29
C MET A 156 -15.11 14.91 -10.34
N ASP A 157 -15.91 15.56 -9.49
CA ASP A 157 -15.42 16.44 -8.42
C ASP A 157 -15.01 15.61 -7.21
N GLY A 158 -13.88 15.98 -6.63
CA GLY A 158 -13.38 15.40 -5.38
C GLY A 158 -12.13 16.14 -4.93
N LYS A 159 -11.79 16.01 -3.64
CA LYS A 159 -10.58 16.64 -3.11
C LYS A 159 -9.30 16.18 -3.83
N PHE A 160 -9.27 14.92 -4.28
CA PHE A 160 -8.17 14.33 -5.00
C PHE A 160 -8.67 13.88 -6.38
N VAL A 161 -8.42 14.70 -7.40
CA VAL A 161 -8.75 14.40 -8.79
C VAL A 161 -7.58 13.66 -9.46
N HIS A 162 -7.89 12.63 -10.22
CA HIS A 162 -6.94 11.82 -10.97
C HIS A 162 -6.32 12.62 -12.12
N GLY A 163 -5.00 12.46 -12.32
CA GLY A 163 -4.20 13.30 -13.23
C GLY A 163 -4.76 13.46 -14.65
N PRO A 164 -5.14 12.37 -15.35
CA PRO A 164 -5.75 12.46 -16.68
C PRO A 164 -7.05 13.28 -16.71
N VAL A 165 -7.85 13.22 -15.65
CA VAL A 165 -9.10 13.98 -15.55
C VAL A 165 -8.83 15.46 -15.35
N VAL A 166 -7.85 15.83 -14.52
CA VAL A 166 -7.46 17.24 -14.28
C VAL A 166 -7.13 17.97 -15.59
N VAL A 167 -6.50 17.28 -16.54
CA VAL A 167 -6.09 17.86 -17.82
C VAL A 167 -7.10 17.63 -18.95
N GLY A 168 -8.28 17.08 -18.63
CA GLY A 168 -9.35 16.80 -19.60
C GLY A 168 -9.01 15.71 -20.61
N ALA A 169 -8.08 14.81 -20.30
CA ALA A 169 -7.62 13.76 -21.21
C ALA A 169 -8.53 12.52 -21.18
N CYS A 170 -9.84 12.71 -21.27
CA CYS A 170 -10.86 11.65 -21.20
C CYS A 170 -10.58 10.52 -22.20
N VAL A 171 -10.14 10.90 -23.40
CA VAL A 171 -9.87 9.98 -24.51
C VAL A 171 -8.60 9.17 -24.36
N VAL A 172 -7.84 9.31 -23.27
CA VAL A 172 -6.73 8.38 -22.95
C VAL A 172 -7.30 7.03 -22.53
N CYS A 173 -8.39 7.03 -21.76
CA CYS A 173 -9.03 5.82 -21.27
C CYS A 173 -10.31 5.47 -22.05
N HIS A 174 -11.05 6.47 -22.56
CA HIS A 174 -12.33 6.25 -23.24
C HIS A 174 -12.22 6.40 -24.77
N GLU A 175 -12.99 5.60 -25.51
CA GLU A 175 -13.27 5.79 -26.94
C GLU A 175 -14.47 6.73 -27.10
N ALA A 176 -14.28 7.82 -27.86
CA ALA A 176 -15.33 8.81 -28.07
C ALA A 176 -16.47 8.32 -28.98
N HIS A 177 -16.28 7.21 -29.70
CA HIS A 177 -17.28 6.64 -30.61
C HIS A 177 -17.84 5.32 -30.10
N THR A 178 -17.05 4.25 -30.23
CA THR A 178 -17.48 2.88 -29.94
C THR A 178 -16.36 2.09 -29.29
N SER A 179 -16.71 1.18 -28.38
CA SER A 179 -15.79 0.23 -27.75
C SER A 179 -16.45 -1.13 -27.53
N ASP A 180 -15.65 -2.18 -27.46
CA ASP A 180 -16.12 -3.50 -27.02
C ASP A 180 -16.22 -3.57 -25.49
N GLU A 181 -15.55 -2.65 -24.78
CA GLU A 181 -15.52 -2.58 -23.33
C GLU A 181 -16.63 -1.68 -22.76
N PRO A 182 -17.16 -1.99 -21.56
CA PRO A 182 -18.11 -1.13 -20.85
C PRO A 182 -17.56 0.28 -20.62
N ALA A 183 -18.48 1.24 -20.43
CA ALA A 183 -18.14 2.66 -20.27
C ALA A 183 -17.23 3.23 -21.37
N LEU A 184 -17.19 2.58 -22.53
CA LEU A 184 -16.33 2.92 -23.67
C LEU A 184 -14.84 2.90 -23.36
N LEU A 185 -14.37 2.08 -22.42
CA LEU A 185 -12.93 1.97 -22.19
C LEU A 185 -12.20 1.48 -23.45
N ARG A 186 -10.96 1.95 -23.68
CA ARG A 186 -10.15 1.49 -24.82
C ARG A 186 -9.71 0.04 -24.69
N LYS A 187 -9.60 -0.45 -23.45
CA LYS A 187 -9.09 -1.77 -23.07
C LYS A 187 -9.84 -2.27 -21.82
N PRO A 188 -9.75 -3.57 -21.50
CA PRO A 188 -10.25 -4.07 -20.22
C PRO A 188 -9.75 -3.21 -19.05
N GLU A 189 -10.58 -3.04 -18.01
CA GLU A 189 -10.33 -2.14 -16.89
C GLU A 189 -8.92 -2.30 -16.31
N ARG A 190 -8.55 -3.53 -15.95
CA ARG A 190 -7.23 -3.85 -15.39
C ARG A 190 -6.10 -3.40 -16.32
N GLU A 191 -6.20 -3.69 -17.61
CA GLU A 191 -5.18 -3.28 -18.58
C GLU A 191 -5.08 -1.76 -18.69
N THR A 192 -6.22 -1.06 -18.71
CA THR A 192 -6.28 0.41 -18.75
C THR A 192 -5.50 1.03 -17.59
N CYS A 193 -5.71 0.52 -16.36
CA CYS A 193 -4.99 1.01 -15.18
C CYS A 193 -3.49 0.71 -15.26
N LEU A 194 -3.14 -0.52 -15.64
CA LEU A 194 -1.75 -1.00 -15.65
C LEU A 194 -0.89 -0.43 -16.79
N GLU A 195 -1.47 0.24 -17.79
CA GLU A 195 -0.69 0.98 -18.78
C GLU A 195 0.20 2.06 -18.14
N CYS A 196 -0.29 2.67 -17.06
CA CYS A 196 0.45 3.65 -16.28
C CYS A 196 0.89 3.11 -14.91
N HIS A 197 0.06 2.31 -14.24
CA HIS A 197 0.32 1.76 -12.90
C HIS A 197 0.95 0.35 -12.93
N GLY A 198 1.85 0.11 -13.88
CA GLY A 198 2.46 -1.21 -14.09
C GLY A 198 3.24 -1.73 -12.87
N GLU A 199 3.64 -0.87 -11.95
CA GLU A 199 4.30 -1.22 -10.69
C GLU A 199 3.42 -2.03 -9.74
N VAL A 200 2.09 -1.98 -9.90
CA VAL A 200 1.13 -2.71 -9.08
C VAL A 200 1.10 -4.19 -9.45
N ASP A 201 1.30 -4.51 -10.73
CA ASP A 201 1.32 -5.90 -11.19
C ASP A 201 2.73 -6.49 -11.12
N ARG A 202 2.99 -7.17 -10.01
CA ARG A 202 4.23 -7.91 -9.78
C ARG A 202 4.02 -9.42 -9.91
N THR A 203 2.96 -9.82 -10.61
CA THR A 203 2.65 -11.23 -10.85
C THR A 203 3.83 -11.90 -11.57
N GLY A 204 4.33 -13.00 -11.00
CA GLY A 204 5.49 -13.73 -11.53
C GLY A 204 6.79 -13.51 -10.75
N GLU A 205 6.83 -12.56 -9.82
CA GLU A 205 7.90 -12.49 -8.83
C GLU A 205 7.81 -13.66 -7.83
N GLU A 206 8.95 -14.20 -7.44
CA GLU A 206 9.01 -15.35 -6.51
C GLU A 206 8.43 -14.96 -5.15
N GLY A 207 7.49 -15.78 -4.66
CA GLY A 207 6.81 -15.55 -3.39
C GLY A 207 5.78 -14.42 -3.40
N TRP A 208 5.51 -13.78 -4.55
CA TRP A 208 4.50 -12.72 -4.62
C TRP A 208 3.08 -13.27 -4.40
N HIS A 209 2.36 -12.62 -3.48
CA HIS A 209 0.96 -12.88 -3.20
C HIS A 209 0.14 -11.66 -3.59
N THR A 210 -0.69 -11.81 -4.62
CA THR A 210 -1.66 -10.78 -5.03
C THR A 210 -2.85 -10.77 -4.08
N HIS A 211 -3.33 -9.59 -3.73
CA HIS A 211 -4.55 -9.44 -2.95
C HIS A 211 -5.76 -9.90 -3.77
N GLY A 212 -6.55 -10.84 -3.22
CA GLY A 212 -7.71 -11.41 -3.91
C GLY A 212 -8.78 -10.37 -4.29
N ALA A 213 -8.84 -9.22 -3.60
CA ALA A 213 -9.75 -8.13 -3.96
C ALA A 213 -9.52 -7.61 -5.39
N LEU A 214 -8.29 -7.74 -5.93
CA LEU A 214 -7.99 -7.32 -7.31
C LEU A 214 -8.70 -8.16 -8.37
N GLU A 215 -9.27 -9.31 -8.03
CA GLU A 215 -10.15 -10.08 -8.93
C GLU A 215 -11.49 -9.36 -9.17
N GLN A 216 -11.90 -8.46 -8.28
CA GLN A 216 -13.12 -7.66 -8.40
C GLN A 216 -12.93 -6.38 -9.23
N GLY A 217 -11.73 -6.15 -9.75
CA GLY A 217 -11.37 -4.92 -10.46
C GLY A 217 -10.67 -3.89 -9.55
N CYS A 218 -10.09 -2.87 -10.19
CA CYS A 218 -9.48 -1.73 -9.55
C CYS A 218 -10.54 -0.78 -8.97
N THR A 219 -11.69 -0.66 -9.64
CA THR A 219 -12.76 0.27 -9.24
C THR A 219 -13.60 -0.21 -8.06
N GLY A 220 -13.32 -1.40 -7.52
CA GLY A 220 -13.90 -1.82 -6.24
C GLY A 220 -13.33 -1.06 -5.03
N CYS A 221 -12.16 -0.43 -5.20
CA CYS A 221 -11.49 0.34 -4.16
C CYS A 221 -11.12 1.76 -4.58
N HIS A 222 -10.97 2.01 -5.88
CA HIS A 222 -10.55 3.31 -6.42
C HIS A 222 -11.63 3.92 -7.31
N ASP A 223 -11.92 5.21 -7.12
CA ASP A 223 -12.60 5.99 -8.13
C ASP A 223 -11.58 6.36 -9.25
N PRO A 224 -11.82 5.99 -10.52
CA PRO A 224 -10.87 6.25 -11.60
C PRO A 224 -10.76 7.73 -11.98
N HIS A 225 -11.65 8.59 -11.48
CA HIS A 225 -11.73 10.00 -11.77
C HIS A 225 -11.35 10.88 -10.57
N ALA A 226 -12.06 10.77 -9.45
CA ALA A 226 -11.85 11.62 -8.29
C ALA A 226 -12.46 11.03 -7.02
N SER A 227 -11.84 11.29 -5.88
CA SER A 227 -12.44 11.00 -4.58
C SER A 227 -11.99 12.02 -3.53
N ASP A 228 -12.70 12.07 -2.40
CA ASP A 228 -12.31 12.87 -1.25
C ASP A 228 -11.17 12.25 -0.42
N HIS A 229 -10.73 11.05 -0.79
CA HIS A 229 -9.68 10.29 -0.13
C HIS A 229 -8.42 10.20 -0.99
N LYS A 230 -7.25 10.14 -0.32
CA LYS A 230 -5.95 10.01 -0.99
C LYS A 230 -5.92 8.75 -1.86
N PHE A 231 -5.19 8.81 -2.96
CA PHE A 231 -5.11 7.73 -3.96
C PHE A 231 -6.45 7.38 -4.61
N GLN A 232 -7.40 8.34 -4.59
CA GLN A 232 -8.74 8.19 -5.14
C GLN A 232 -9.49 6.99 -4.54
N LEU A 233 -9.27 6.67 -3.26
CA LEU A 233 -9.95 5.53 -2.65
C LEU A 233 -11.45 5.82 -2.43
N GLU A 234 -12.30 4.82 -2.56
CA GLU A 234 -13.74 4.93 -2.26
C GLU A 234 -14.02 5.19 -0.77
N ALA A 235 -13.13 4.72 0.10
CA ALA A 235 -13.13 4.99 1.54
C ALA A 235 -11.70 4.88 2.11
N THR A 236 -11.47 5.36 3.33
CA THR A 236 -10.19 5.16 4.03
C THR A 236 -10.18 3.87 4.84
N ALA A 237 -8.99 3.34 5.14
CA ALA A 237 -8.86 2.32 6.16
C ALA A 237 -9.28 2.89 7.54
N PRO A 238 -9.91 2.08 8.42
CA PRO A 238 -10.19 0.66 8.23
C PRO A 238 -11.45 0.35 7.41
N ASP A 239 -12.36 1.32 7.23
CA ASP A 239 -13.70 1.10 6.65
C ASP A 239 -13.66 0.45 5.26
N LEU A 240 -12.76 0.90 4.38
CA LEU A 240 -12.61 0.30 3.04
C LEU A 240 -12.26 -1.19 3.13
N CYS A 241 -11.31 -1.54 3.99
CA CYS A 241 -10.85 -2.92 4.14
C CYS A 241 -11.95 -3.78 4.79
N LEU A 242 -12.65 -3.22 5.78
CA LEU A 242 -13.73 -3.92 6.49
C LEU A 242 -14.96 -4.16 5.62
N SER A 243 -15.12 -3.47 4.49
CA SER A 243 -16.20 -3.78 3.52
C SER A 243 -16.17 -5.22 3.01
N CYS A 244 -14.99 -5.84 3.00
CA CYS A 244 -14.78 -7.24 2.61
C CYS A 244 -14.23 -8.11 3.75
N HIS A 245 -13.49 -7.52 4.69
CA HIS A 245 -12.90 -8.24 5.82
C HIS A 245 -13.78 -8.28 7.08
N GLU A 246 -15.07 -7.93 6.95
CA GLU A 246 -16.02 -7.85 8.05
C GLU A 246 -16.02 -9.13 8.90
N ASP A 247 -16.24 -10.28 8.27
CA ASP A 247 -16.33 -11.59 8.92
C ASP A 247 -15.04 -12.02 9.65
N THR A 248 -13.91 -11.43 9.29
CA THR A 248 -12.59 -11.80 9.85
C THR A 248 -12.12 -10.86 10.94
N LEU A 249 -12.46 -9.57 10.85
CA LEU A 249 -11.87 -8.52 11.69
C LEU A 249 -12.91 -7.62 12.35
N HIS A 250 -14.11 -7.44 11.79
CA HIS A 250 -15.09 -6.52 12.36
C HIS A 250 -15.47 -6.90 13.79
N ASP A 251 -15.75 -8.17 14.05
CA ASP A 251 -16.04 -8.66 15.39
C ASP A 251 -14.88 -8.45 16.36
N GLN A 252 -13.64 -8.62 15.88
CA GLN A 252 -12.44 -8.39 16.69
C GLN A 252 -12.28 -6.90 17.04
N LEU A 253 -12.54 -6.00 16.09
CA LEU A 253 -12.36 -4.57 16.31
C LEU A 253 -13.49 -3.93 17.12
N THR A 254 -14.72 -4.44 16.98
CA THR A 254 -15.90 -3.89 17.66
C THR A 254 -16.07 -4.40 19.08
N ASN A 255 -15.76 -5.68 19.33
CA ASN A 255 -16.01 -6.31 20.64
C ASN A 255 -14.78 -6.36 21.55
N ALA A 256 -13.58 -6.14 21.02
CA ALA A 256 -12.37 -6.16 21.84
C ALA A 256 -12.32 -4.99 22.83
N LYS A 257 -11.80 -5.27 24.03
CA LYS A 257 -11.56 -4.22 25.03
C LYS A 257 -10.46 -3.25 24.64
N ILE A 258 -9.50 -3.70 23.84
CA ILE A 258 -8.33 -2.93 23.43
C ILE A 258 -8.17 -3.09 21.93
N VAL A 259 -8.28 -1.99 21.20
CA VAL A 259 -7.96 -1.91 19.77
C VAL A 259 -6.60 -1.22 19.62
N HIS A 260 -5.75 -1.77 18.76
CA HIS A 260 -4.46 -1.18 18.47
C HIS A 260 -4.62 0.17 17.76
N GLY A 261 -4.04 1.23 18.32
CA GLY A 261 -4.22 2.59 17.83
C GLY A 261 -3.76 2.81 16.38
N ALA A 262 -2.87 1.96 15.86
CA ALA A 262 -2.45 2.03 14.46
C ALA A 262 -3.59 1.71 13.48
N LEU A 263 -4.67 1.04 13.92
CA LEU A 263 -5.80 0.72 13.05
C LEU A 263 -6.79 1.88 12.88
N THR A 264 -6.78 2.85 13.81
CA THR A 264 -7.75 3.95 13.84
C THR A 264 -7.15 5.29 13.41
N GLN A 265 -5.86 5.32 13.09
CA GLN A 265 -5.18 6.50 12.54
C GLN A 265 -5.25 6.53 11.01
N GLU A 266 -4.88 7.68 10.43
CA GLU A 266 -4.71 7.80 8.98
C GLU A 266 -3.67 6.79 8.48
N GLY A 267 -4.02 6.02 7.44
CA GLY A 267 -3.22 4.89 6.95
C GLY A 267 -3.76 3.55 7.44
N GLY A 268 -4.10 3.45 8.73
CA GLY A 268 -4.81 2.31 9.29
C GLY A 268 -4.14 0.97 8.97
N CYS A 269 -4.91 0.05 8.38
CA CYS A 269 -4.42 -1.26 7.93
C CYS A 269 -3.21 -1.14 6.98
N THR A 270 -3.17 -0.09 6.15
CA THR A 270 -2.11 0.10 5.16
C THR A 270 -0.78 0.56 5.75
N ASP A 271 -0.70 0.84 7.05
CA ASP A 271 0.59 1.10 7.69
C ASP A 271 1.43 -0.18 7.82
N CYS A 272 0.76 -1.32 7.93
CA CYS A 272 1.40 -2.64 8.06
C CYS A 272 1.19 -3.53 6.83
N HIS A 273 0.06 -3.39 6.13
CA HIS A 273 -0.32 -4.24 5.00
C HIS A 273 -0.22 -3.50 3.66
N GLU A 274 0.17 -4.21 2.61
CA GLU A 274 0.17 -3.75 1.23
C GLU A 274 -1.16 -4.14 0.57
N ALA A 275 -1.89 -3.15 0.06
CA ALA A 275 -3.28 -3.33 -0.35
C ALA A 275 -3.42 -4.12 -1.67
N HIS A 276 -2.36 -4.15 -2.48
CA HIS A 276 -2.36 -4.82 -3.78
C HIS A 276 -1.70 -6.20 -3.75
N GLY A 277 -0.65 -6.36 -2.95
CA GLY A 277 0.09 -7.61 -2.87
C GLY A 277 1.45 -7.45 -2.19
N SER A 278 2.02 -8.54 -1.70
CA SER A 278 3.36 -8.55 -1.10
C SER A 278 3.96 -9.96 -1.16
N THR A 279 5.27 -10.06 -0.98
CA THR A 279 5.97 -11.34 -0.87
C THR A 279 5.87 -11.96 0.53
N LEU A 280 5.18 -11.29 1.46
CA LEU A 280 5.03 -11.74 2.84
C LEU A 280 3.60 -12.19 3.13
N PRO A 281 3.40 -13.18 4.04
CA PRO A 281 2.08 -13.61 4.47
C PRO A 281 1.22 -12.43 4.94
N MET A 282 -0.09 -12.54 4.71
CA MET A 282 -1.06 -11.48 5.06
C MET A 282 -0.70 -10.12 4.46
N LEU A 283 0.04 -10.10 3.35
CA LEU A 283 0.44 -8.91 2.62
C LEU A 283 1.26 -7.89 3.42
N GLN A 284 2.12 -8.30 4.36
CA GLN A 284 2.88 -7.34 5.18
C GLN A 284 3.86 -6.48 4.36
N LYS A 285 4.06 -5.21 4.77
CA LYS A 285 4.98 -4.22 4.18
C LYS A 285 6.46 -4.39 4.58
N GLY A 286 6.81 -5.54 5.16
CA GLY A 286 8.13 -5.85 5.71
C GLY A 286 8.03 -6.94 6.77
N SER A 287 9.17 -7.39 7.28
CA SER A 287 9.20 -8.36 8.39
C SER A 287 8.44 -7.83 9.61
N GLU A 288 8.00 -8.71 10.51
CA GLU A 288 7.28 -8.28 11.74
C GLU A 288 8.10 -7.26 12.55
N VAL A 289 9.41 -7.46 12.65
CA VAL A 289 10.31 -6.54 13.35
C VAL A 289 10.30 -5.17 12.68
N GLU A 290 10.44 -5.10 11.36
CA GLU A 290 10.43 -3.84 10.62
C GLU A 290 9.07 -3.13 10.71
N ALA A 291 7.97 -3.88 10.60
CA ALA A 291 6.62 -3.32 10.69
C ALA A 291 6.35 -2.74 12.09
N CYS A 292 6.66 -3.49 13.15
CA CYS A 292 6.43 -3.04 14.52
C CYS A 292 7.38 -1.90 14.90
N LEU A 293 8.69 -2.06 14.68
CA LEU A 293 9.68 -1.09 15.12
C LEU A 293 9.67 0.21 14.31
N ARG A 294 8.99 0.28 13.17
CA ARG A 294 8.76 1.56 12.46
C ARG A 294 8.14 2.62 13.37
N CYS A 295 7.26 2.20 14.29
CA CYS A 295 6.61 3.08 15.26
C CYS A 295 7.05 2.78 16.70
N HIS A 296 7.31 1.51 17.04
CA HIS A 296 7.66 1.10 18.41
C HIS A 296 9.14 1.28 18.76
N SER A 297 9.93 1.96 17.92
CA SER A 297 11.31 2.38 18.24
C SER A 297 11.40 3.78 18.87
N GLN A 298 10.35 4.20 19.56
CA GLN A 298 10.29 5.47 20.30
C GLN A 298 9.27 5.35 21.43
N GLU A 299 9.31 6.28 22.38
CA GLU A 299 8.27 6.39 23.39
C GLU A 299 6.93 6.77 22.75
N LEU A 300 5.92 5.94 22.99
CA LEU A 300 4.55 6.17 22.54
C LEU A 300 3.64 6.31 23.75
N LYS A 301 2.44 6.88 23.56
CA LYS A 301 1.42 6.92 24.60
C LYS A 301 0.22 6.09 24.22
N THR A 302 -0.35 5.37 25.18
CA THR A 302 -1.66 4.73 25.02
C THR A 302 -2.76 5.79 24.97
N ALA A 303 -3.96 5.38 24.56
CA ALA A 303 -5.16 6.21 24.66
C ALA A 303 -5.45 6.69 26.10
N THR A 304 -5.04 5.90 27.11
CA THR A 304 -5.16 6.26 28.54
C THR A 304 -4.02 7.15 29.05
N GLY A 305 -3.06 7.52 28.20
CA GLY A 305 -1.94 8.39 28.53
C GLY A 305 -0.72 7.68 29.15
N GLU A 306 -0.77 6.35 29.28
CA GLU A 306 0.39 5.57 29.75
C GLU A 306 1.51 5.60 28.71
N THR A 307 2.75 5.71 29.17
CA THR A 307 3.91 5.65 28.27
C THR A 307 4.25 4.19 27.97
N LEU A 308 4.33 3.87 26.69
CA LEU A 308 4.83 2.61 26.16
C LEU A 308 6.35 2.67 26.08
N THR A 309 7.00 1.55 26.41
CA THR A 309 8.45 1.38 26.26
C THR A 309 8.87 1.60 24.81
N ASP A 310 9.94 2.36 24.60
CA ASP A 310 10.69 2.35 23.35
C ASP A 310 11.32 0.94 23.18
N MET A 311 10.67 0.12 22.37
CA MET A 311 11.08 -1.26 22.14
C MET A 311 12.37 -1.31 21.34
N GLY A 312 12.56 -0.39 20.40
CA GLY A 312 13.80 -0.28 19.63
C GLY A 312 15.01 -0.06 20.55
N ALA A 313 14.91 0.90 21.46
CA ALA A 313 15.96 1.15 22.45
C ALA A 313 16.10 -0.01 23.44
N LEU A 314 15.01 -0.63 23.90
CA LEU A 314 15.07 -1.78 24.80
C LEU A 314 15.85 -2.94 24.16
N LEU A 315 15.52 -3.30 22.93
CA LEU A 315 16.15 -4.42 22.22
C LEU A 315 17.60 -4.11 21.84
N ALA A 316 17.91 -2.87 21.45
CA ALA A 316 19.27 -2.46 21.11
C ALA A 316 20.19 -2.45 22.33
N ASN A 317 19.69 -2.01 23.48
CA ASN A 317 20.49 -1.92 24.69
C ASN A 317 20.72 -3.30 25.33
N ASN A 318 19.82 -4.27 25.15
CA ASN A 318 19.85 -5.54 25.87
C ASN A 318 20.19 -6.72 24.95
N PRO A 319 21.39 -7.32 25.05
CA PRO A 319 21.84 -8.34 24.10
C PRO A 319 21.20 -9.73 24.29
N ASN A 320 20.66 -10.05 25.47
CA ASN A 320 20.04 -11.35 25.70
C ASN A 320 18.55 -11.31 25.33
N HIS A 321 18.27 -11.46 24.04
CA HIS A 321 16.90 -11.51 23.50
C HIS A 321 16.23 -12.84 23.83
N HIS A 322 14.96 -12.77 24.23
CA HIS A 322 14.09 -13.93 24.41
C HIS A 322 13.91 -14.66 23.07
N GLY A 323 13.65 -15.98 23.09
CA GLY A 323 13.65 -16.83 21.88
C GLY A 323 12.87 -16.25 20.69
N PRO A 324 11.54 -16.06 20.82
CA PRO A 324 10.71 -15.41 19.81
C PRO A 324 11.20 -14.04 19.34
N ILE A 325 11.74 -13.21 20.25
CA ILE A 325 12.28 -11.89 19.88
C ILE A 325 13.54 -12.03 19.03
N ARG A 326 14.41 -12.98 19.35
CA ARG A 326 15.61 -13.30 18.55
C ARG A 326 15.24 -13.79 17.16
N GLU A 327 14.11 -14.48 17.04
CA GLU A 327 13.53 -14.97 15.78
C GLU A 327 12.68 -13.92 15.06
N GLY A 328 12.51 -12.72 15.65
CA GLY A 328 11.73 -11.64 15.07
C GLY A 328 10.22 -11.87 15.06
N GLN A 329 9.70 -12.70 15.96
CA GLN A 329 8.30 -13.11 16.05
C GLN A 329 7.60 -12.34 17.19
N CYS A 330 7.06 -11.18 16.86
CA CYS A 330 6.30 -10.35 17.79
C CYS A 330 4.88 -10.94 18.01
N THR A 331 4.27 -11.45 16.95
CA THR A 331 2.86 -11.89 16.94
C THR A 331 2.60 -13.18 17.71
N VAL A 332 3.66 -13.94 18.05
CA VAL A 332 3.54 -15.13 18.91
C VAL A 332 3.04 -14.79 20.32
N CYS A 333 3.29 -13.55 20.78
CA CYS A 333 2.84 -13.08 22.07
C CYS A 333 1.82 -11.94 21.99
N HIS A 334 1.79 -11.20 20.88
CA HIS A 334 0.94 -10.02 20.71
C HIS A 334 -0.11 -10.20 19.61
N GLN A 335 -1.32 -9.67 19.85
CA GLN A 335 -2.41 -9.52 18.89
C GLN A 335 -2.31 -8.12 18.26
N PRO A 336 -1.75 -7.96 17.05
CA PRO A 336 -1.43 -6.64 16.49
C PRO A 336 -2.66 -5.79 16.12
N HIS A 337 -3.85 -6.38 16.09
CA HIS A 337 -5.08 -5.70 15.72
C HIS A 337 -5.88 -5.24 16.93
N ALA A 338 -6.41 -6.20 17.68
CA ALA A 338 -7.24 -5.95 18.85
C ALA A 338 -7.28 -7.18 19.73
N GLY A 339 -7.62 -6.99 21.01
CA GLY A 339 -7.76 -8.08 21.97
C GLY A 339 -8.22 -7.59 23.33
N ASP A 340 -8.43 -8.53 24.24
CA ASP A 340 -9.00 -8.24 25.57
C ASP A 340 -7.97 -8.09 26.68
N ARG A 341 -6.71 -8.37 26.36
CA ARG A 341 -5.65 -8.53 27.35
C ARG A 341 -4.70 -7.35 27.32
N PHE A 342 -4.20 -7.00 28.50
CA PHE A 342 -3.22 -5.94 28.68
C PHE A 342 -2.08 -6.03 27.65
N ARG A 343 -1.75 -4.90 27.00
CA ARG A 343 -0.72 -4.81 25.94
C ARG A 343 -0.96 -5.77 24.76
N LEU A 344 -2.24 -6.03 24.47
CA LEU A 344 -2.68 -6.88 23.36
C LEU A 344 -2.01 -8.25 23.39
N LEU A 345 -1.98 -8.91 24.54
CA LEU A 345 -1.37 -10.23 24.64
C LEU A 345 -2.29 -11.33 24.10
N GLU A 346 -1.68 -12.32 23.42
CA GLU A 346 -2.38 -13.47 22.84
C GLU A 346 -3.05 -14.35 23.90
N LYS A 347 -2.47 -14.39 25.11
CA LYS A 347 -2.97 -15.14 26.26
C LYS A 347 -2.71 -14.39 27.56
N ASP A 348 -3.33 -14.86 28.64
CA ASP A 348 -3.26 -14.20 29.94
C ASP A 348 -1.83 -14.21 30.49
N TYR A 349 -1.42 -13.02 30.92
CA TYR A 349 -0.21 -12.76 31.68
C TYR A 349 -0.38 -11.46 32.48
N PRO A 350 -0.24 -11.51 33.82
CA PRO A 350 -0.61 -10.38 34.67
C PRO A 350 0.35 -9.19 34.49
N PRO A 351 -0.17 -7.94 34.45
CA PRO A 351 0.66 -6.73 34.44
C PRO A 351 1.29 -6.43 35.81
N ALA A 352 0.73 -6.99 36.88
CA ALA A 352 1.13 -6.69 38.25
C ALA A 352 2.41 -7.42 38.69
N PHE A 353 3.07 -6.88 39.72
CA PHE A 353 4.20 -7.53 40.37
C PHE A 353 3.78 -8.81 41.12
N TYR A 354 2.64 -8.77 41.81
CA TYR A 354 2.06 -9.90 42.52
C TYR A 354 0.73 -10.33 41.88
N ALA A 355 0.51 -11.63 41.79
CA ALA A 355 -0.77 -12.22 41.40
C ALA A 355 -0.92 -13.61 42.02
N PRO A 356 -2.15 -14.09 42.29
CA PRO A 356 -2.36 -15.47 42.68
C PRO A 356 -1.94 -16.42 41.55
N PHE A 357 -1.27 -17.51 41.91
CA PHE A 357 -0.90 -18.50 40.92
C PHE A 357 -2.10 -19.33 40.47
N LYS A 358 -2.35 -19.31 39.16
CA LYS A 358 -3.20 -20.22 38.42
C LYS A 358 -2.55 -20.45 37.06
N ILE A 359 -2.57 -21.67 36.55
CA ILE A 359 -2.04 -22.00 35.22
C ILE A 359 -2.57 -21.01 34.17
N ASP A 360 -3.87 -20.77 34.18
CA ASP A 360 -4.53 -19.90 33.21
C ASP A 360 -4.06 -18.45 33.28
N THR A 361 -3.74 -17.93 34.47
CA THR A 361 -3.22 -16.56 34.65
C THR A 361 -1.86 -16.36 33.98
N PHE A 362 -1.11 -17.44 33.73
CA PHE A 362 0.19 -17.42 33.05
C PHE A 362 0.16 -18.22 31.75
N ALA A 363 -1.03 -18.42 31.16
CA ALA A 363 -1.23 -19.24 29.97
C ALA A 363 -0.34 -18.84 28.79
N LEU A 364 0.02 -17.55 28.69
CA LEU A 364 0.97 -17.09 27.68
C LEU A 364 2.34 -17.77 27.84
N CYS A 365 2.91 -17.71 29.04
CA CYS A 365 4.23 -18.25 29.35
C CYS A 365 4.27 -19.77 29.11
N PHE A 366 3.22 -20.47 29.53
CA PHE A 366 3.13 -21.93 29.43
C PHE A 366 2.76 -22.45 28.04
N THR A 367 2.64 -21.57 27.05
CA THR A 367 2.60 -22.00 25.64
C THR A 367 3.95 -22.56 25.18
N CYS A 368 5.06 -22.15 25.82
CA CYS A 368 6.41 -22.63 25.49
C CYS A 368 7.22 -23.12 26.70
N HIS A 369 7.00 -22.55 27.89
CA HIS A 369 7.71 -22.98 29.09
C HIS A 369 6.97 -24.11 29.81
N ILE A 370 7.73 -25.06 30.36
CA ILE A 370 7.17 -26.19 31.10
C ILE A 370 6.57 -25.72 32.45
N PRO A 371 5.31 -26.02 32.76
CA PRO A 371 4.67 -25.58 34.02
C PRO A 371 5.30 -26.15 35.28
N GLU A 372 5.95 -27.31 35.19
CA GLU A 372 6.63 -28.01 36.28
C GLU A 372 7.64 -27.08 36.98
N LEU A 373 8.23 -26.13 36.25
CA LEU A 373 9.13 -25.11 36.80
C LEU A 373 8.53 -24.37 38.01
N VAL A 374 7.22 -24.23 38.10
CA VAL A 374 6.54 -23.57 39.23
C VAL A 374 5.57 -24.48 39.97
N LEU A 375 5.20 -25.63 39.42
CA LEU A 375 4.30 -26.59 40.08
C LEU A 375 5.05 -27.53 41.03
N GLU A 376 6.29 -27.90 40.72
CA GLU A 376 7.05 -28.87 41.50
C GLU A 376 7.80 -28.21 42.66
N GLU A 377 7.57 -28.70 43.88
CA GLU A 377 8.32 -28.29 45.08
C GLU A 377 9.80 -28.68 45.01
N ASN A 378 10.12 -29.76 44.28
CA ASN A 378 11.49 -30.25 44.09
C ASN A 378 12.06 -29.76 42.75
N GLY A 379 13.14 -28.99 42.79
CA GLY A 379 13.80 -28.41 41.63
C GLY A 379 14.98 -29.22 41.10
N ARG A 380 15.35 -30.35 41.74
CA ARG A 380 16.52 -31.13 41.34
C ARG A 380 16.33 -31.72 39.95
N GLY A 381 17.28 -31.46 39.05
CA GLY A 381 17.18 -31.86 37.64
C GLY A 381 16.24 -30.99 36.78
N LEU A 382 15.46 -30.11 37.42
CA LEU A 382 14.49 -29.24 36.78
C LEU A 382 15.00 -27.80 36.62
N THR A 383 15.62 -27.25 37.67
CA THR A 383 16.11 -25.86 37.67
C THR A 383 17.34 -25.66 38.54
N ASN A 384 18.18 -24.68 38.17
CA ASN A 384 19.33 -24.25 38.95
C ASN A 384 18.98 -23.18 40.01
N PHE A 385 17.77 -22.64 39.99
CA PHE A 385 17.24 -21.72 41.00
C PHE A 385 16.54 -22.51 42.10
N ARG A 386 17.34 -23.15 42.95
CA ARG A 386 16.88 -24.04 44.03
C ARG A 386 17.78 -23.97 45.27
N GLN A 387 17.19 -24.14 46.47
CA GLN A 387 17.90 -24.23 47.75
C GLN A 387 17.91 -25.69 48.22
N GLY A 388 19.06 -26.37 48.17
CA GLY A 388 19.07 -27.83 48.16
C GLY A 388 18.15 -28.31 47.05
N ASP A 389 17.25 -29.24 47.35
CA ASP A 389 16.26 -29.71 46.39
C ASP A 389 15.03 -28.79 46.28
N GLN A 390 14.84 -27.81 47.17
CA GLN A 390 13.66 -26.94 47.14
C GLN A 390 13.68 -26.00 45.94
N ASN A 391 12.67 -26.10 45.07
CA ASN A 391 12.47 -25.23 43.93
C ASN A 391 12.10 -23.81 44.37
N LEU A 392 12.95 -22.83 44.05
CA LEU A 392 12.67 -21.44 44.42
C LEU A 392 11.69 -20.76 43.48
N HIS A 393 11.46 -21.27 42.27
CA HIS A 393 10.38 -20.76 41.41
C HIS A 393 9.02 -21.07 42.02
N TRP A 394 8.78 -22.32 42.43
CA TRP A 394 7.57 -22.72 43.16
C TRP A 394 7.34 -21.85 44.40
N LEU A 395 8.37 -21.65 45.22
CA LEU A 395 8.27 -20.87 46.47
C LEU A 395 7.85 -19.41 46.22
N HIS A 396 8.31 -18.80 45.12
CA HIS A 396 8.03 -17.39 44.85
C HIS A 396 6.78 -17.17 43.99
N VAL A 397 6.50 -18.07 43.06
CA VAL A 397 5.44 -17.90 42.07
C VAL A 397 4.17 -18.61 42.51
N ASN A 398 4.24 -19.87 42.94
CA ASN A 398 3.09 -20.71 43.24
C ASN A 398 2.50 -20.44 44.64
N GLN A 399 1.98 -19.23 44.82
CA GLN A 399 1.42 -18.73 46.08
C GLN A 399 0.14 -17.94 45.80
N GLU A 400 -0.73 -17.75 46.83
CA GLU A 400 -1.89 -16.86 46.72
C GLU A 400 -1.48 -15.39 46.45
N LYS A 401 -0.32 -14.99 46.97
CA LYS A 401 0.34 -13.72 46.67
C LYS A 401 1.70 -13.97 46.01
N GLY A 402 1.67 -14.73 44.91
CA GLY A 402 2.86 -15.09 44.13
C GLY A 402 3.46 -13.89 43.43
N ARG A 403 4.79 -13.88 43.30
CA ARG A 403 5.51 -12.98 42.38
C ARG A 403 5.26 -13.46 40.97
N THR A 404 4.86 -12.55 40.08
CA THR A 404 4.68 -12.88 38.66
C THR A 404 6.05 -13.10 38.00
N CYS A 405 6.11 -13.77 36.86
CA CYS A 405 7.37 -13.95 36.12
C CYS A 405 8.05 -12.59 35.85
N ARG A 406 7.25 -11.53 35.63
CA ARG A 406 7.67 -10.14 35.38
C ARG A 406 8.37 -9.47 36.56
N ALA A 407 8.13 -9.98 37.76
CA ALA A 407 8.79 -9.50 38.97
C ALA A 407 10.31 -9.72 38.90
N CYS A 408 10.74 -10.74 38.14
CA CYS A 408 12.15 -11.12 38.03
C CYS A 408 12.66 -11.11 36.58
N HIS A 409 11.82 -11.36 35.58
CA HIS A 409 12.22 -11.54 34.18
C HIS A 409 11.73 -10.42 33.27
N GLU A 410 12.61 -9.91 32.39
CA GLU A 410 12.24 -9.07 31.25
C GLU A 410 11.95 -9.98 30.06
N VAL A 411 10.69 -10.04 29.65
CA VAL A 411 10.24 -11.04 28.68
C VAL A 411 10.71 -10.76 27.25
N HIS A 412 11.19 -9.54 26.97
CA HIS A 412 11.70 -9.18 25.65
C HIS A 412 13.21 -9.42 25.55
N ALA A 413 14.00 -8.70 26.36
CA ALA A 413 15.45 -8.76 26.36
C ALA A 413 16.04 -8.19 27.66
N SER A 414 17.15 -8.73 28.16
CA SER A 414 17.88 -8.14 29.30
C SER A 414 19.40 -8.17 29.13
N GLN A 415 20.15 -7.54 30.05
CA GLN A 415 21.60 -7.66 30.10
C GLN A 415 22.04 -8.99 30.70
N ARG A 416 21.20 -9.61 31.54
CA ARG A 416 21.55 -10.81 32.30
C ARG A 416 21.04 -12.08 31.61
N ALA A 417 21.76 -13.17 31.84
CA ALA A 417 21.31 -14.49 31.40
C ALA A 417 19.96 -14.87 32.01
N ALA A 418 19.23 -15.77 31.34
CA ALA A 418 17.88 -16.20 31.71
C ALA A 418 16.88 -15.03 31.85
N HIS A 419 17.17 -13.90 31.21
CA HIS A 419 16.31 -12.72 31.15
C HIS A 419 16.00 -12.08 32.50
N VAL A 420 16.84 -12.29 33.52
CA VAL A 420 16.63 -11.67 34.83
C VAL A 420 16.84 -10.15 34.71
N ARG A 421 15.93 -9.35 35.26
CA ARG A 421 15.99 -7.89 35.22
C ARG A 421 17.03 -7.35 36.20
N GLU A 422 17.55 -6.18 35.89
CA GLU A 422 18.39 -5.37 36.78
C GLU A 422 17.52 -4.87 37.94
N ALA A 423 16.42 -4.22 37.58
CA ALA A 423 15.42 -3.67 38.48
C ALA A 423 14.00 -3.86 37.93
N VAL A 424 13.03 -3.69 38.82
CA VAL A 424 11.60 -3.84 38.50
C VAL A 424 10.80 -2.71 39.15
N PRO A 425 9.83 -2.11 38.44
CA PRO A 425 8.95 -1.12 39.04
C PRO A 425 8.19 -1.72 40.23
N PHE A 426 8.22 -1.06 41.38
CA PHE A 426 7.59 -1.54 42.60
C PHE A 426 6.78 -0.44 43.30
N GLY A 427 5.50 -0.74 43.52
CA GLY A 427 4.53 0.19 44.11
C GLY A 427 4.10 1.32 43.16
N ASP A 428 3.25 2.20 43.67
CA ASP A 428 2.61 3.25 42.85
C ASP A 428 3.52 4.47 42.60
N SER A 429 4.64 4.57 43.32
CA SER A 429 5.60 5.68 43.19
C SER A 429 6.53 5.55 41.97
N GLY A 430 6.48 4.43 41.23
CA GLY A 430 7.39 4.16 40.12
C GLY A 430 8.83 3.89 40.55
N TRP A 431 9.07 3.63 41.84
CA TRP A 431 10.40 3.30 42.34
C TRP A 431 10.91 1.98 41.73
N MET A 432 12.15 1.98 41.26
CA MET A 432 12.79 0.81 40.68
C MET A 432 13.49 -0.01 41.77
N LEU A 433 12.93 -1.18 42.08
CA LEU A 433 13.53 -2.15 43.00
C LEU A 433 14.65 -2.91 42.28
N GLU A 434 15.90 -2.57 42.58
CA GLU A 434 17.07 -3.33 42.15
C GLU A 434 17.02 -4.75 42.70
N ILE A 435 17.10 -5.76 41.82
CA ILE A 435 17.05 -7.18 42.20
C ILE A 435 18.42 -7.64 42.70
N ASN A 436 19.50 -7.09 42.13
CA ASN A 436 20.90 -7.45 42.41
C ASN A 436 21.09 -8.98 42.46
N PHE A 437 20.66 -9.64 41.40
CA PHE A 437 20.78 -11.10 41.28
C PHE A 437 22.19 -11.47 40.85
N ASP A 438 22.84 -12.33 41.64
CA ASP A 438 24.18 -12.83 41.40
C ASP A 438 24.18 -14.36 41.47
N VAL A 439 24.78 -15.01 40.48
CA VAL A 439 24.79 -16.47 40.34
C VAL A 439 26.22 -16.97 40.47
N ASN A 440 26.41 -18.04 41.24
CA ASN A 440 27.70 -18.70 41.37
C ASN A 440 27.58 -20.22 41.14
N ALA A 441 28.73 -20.89 41.01
CA ALA A 441 28.80 -22.30 40.64
C ALA A 441 28.00 -23.23 41.59
N GLY A 442 27.85 -22.85 42.87
CA GLY A 442 27.12 -23.63 43.87
C GLY A 442 25.73 -23.11 44.26
N GLY A 443 25.30 -21.98 43.70
CA GLY A 443 24.08 -21.30 44.16
C GLY A 443 23.94 -19.90 43.58
N GLY A 444 23.59 -18.94 44.43
CA GLY A 444 23.46 -17.54 44.06
C GLY A 444 22.93 -16.69 45.21
N SER A 445 22.67 -15.42 44.94
CA SER A 445 22.07 -14.48 45.88
C SER A 445 21.20 -13.44 45.18
N CYS A 446 20.27 -12.86 45.93
CA CYS A 446 19.55 -11.66 45.52
C CYS A 446 19.56 -10.65 46.67
N THR A 447 19.72 -9.38 46.32
CA THR A 447 19.69 -8.28 47.29
C THR A 447 18.68 -7.23 46.84
N PRO A 448 17.38 -7.51 47.02
CA PRO A 448 16.33 -6.54 46.73
C PRO A 448 16.53 -5.32 47.64
N GLY A 449 16.67 -4.12 47.08
CA GLY A 449 17.23 -2.93 47.78
C GLY A 449 16.79 -2.68 49.24
N CYS A 450 15.53 -2.94 49.61
CA CYS A 450 15.01 -2.73 50.97
C CYS A 450 15.12 -3.95 51.91
N HIS A 451 15.68 -5.07 51.45
CA HIS A 451 15.75 -6.34 52.16
C HIS A 451 17.19 -6.84 52.28
N LYS A 452 17.45 -7.59 53.37
CA LYS A 452 18.74 -8.26 53.56
C LYS A 452 18.97 -9.24 52.41
N THR A 453 20.21 -9.29 51.93
CA THR A 453 20.66 -10.28 50.95
C THR A 453 20.20 -11.67 51.33
N LYS A 454 19.55 -12.35 50.38
CA LYS A 454 19.17 -13.76 50.50
C LYS A 454 20.09 -14.56 49.60
N THR A 455 20.72 -15.58 50.16
CA THR A 455 21.58 -16.50 49.43
C THR A 455 20.88 -17.85 49.30
N TYR A 456 21.10 -18.53 48.19
CA TYR A 456 20.74 -19.93 48.05
C TYR A 456 21.94 -20.79 47.66
N ARG A 457 21.91 -22.08 48.04
CA ARG A 457 22.95 -23.07 47.79
C ARG A 457 22.30 -24.37 47.34
N ARG A 458 22.80 -24.97 46.25
CA ARG A 458 22.29 -26.22 45.67
C ARG A 458 22.78 -27.47 46.38
N GLY A 459 23.93 -27.40 47.05
CA GLY A 459 24.49 -28.51 47.84
C GLY A 459 25.34 -29.52 47.06
N ASP A 460 25.41 -29.42 45.73
CA ASP A 460 26.23 -30.32 44.90
C ASP A 460 27.64 -29.74 44.68
N THR A 461 28.67 -30.58 44.80
CA THR A 461 29.99 -30.30 44.23
C THR A 461 29.89 -30.25 42.71
N ILE A 462 30.58 -29.29 42.10
CA ILE A 462 30.54 -28.94 40.67
C ILE A 462 30.69 -30.18 39.77
N GLU A 463 29.65 -30.53 39.02
CA GLU A 463 29.81 -31.20 37.72
C GLU A 463 29.19 -30.29 36.65
N PRO A 464 29.94 -29.90 35.60
CA PRO A 464 29.41 -29.07 34.53
C PRO A 464 28.30 -29.84 33.78
N PRO A 465 27.26 -29.16 33.29
CA PRO A 465 26.18 -29.82 32.56
C PRO A 465 26.74 -30.52 31.33
N LYS A 466 26.39 -31.80 31.14
CA LYS A 466 26.70 -32.52 29.90
C LYS A 466 26.04 -31.79 28.72
N PRO A 467 26.76 -31.55 27.61
CA PRO A 467 26.15 -30.99 26.43
C PRO A 467 25.07 -31.96 25.92
N ARG A 468 23.85 -31.45 25.71
CA ARG A 468 22.84 -32.19 24.94
C ARG A 468 23.33 -32.27 23.51
N SER A 469 23.56 -33.48 23.01
CA SER A 469 23.77 -33.74 21.60
C SER A 469 22.53 -33.28 20.83
N VAL A 470 22.75 -32.38 19.87
CA VAL A 470 21.77 -32.09 18.82
C VAL A 470 21.52 -33.38 18.05
N LEU A 471 20.26 -33.63 17.70
CA LEU A 471 19.79 -34.77 16.93
C LEU A 471 20.65 -35.04 15.69
N GLY A 472 20.83 -36.33 15.41
CA GLY A 472 21.85 -36.88 14.54
C GLY A 472 21.87 -36.36 13.10
N ILE A 473 23.09 -36.08 12.65
CA ILE A 473 23.50 -36.09 11.26
C ILE A 473 24.61 -37.15 11.18
N PRO A 474 24.55 -38.16 10.30
CA PRO A 474 25.62 -39.14 10.18
C PRO A 474 26.84 -38.48 9.55
N GLU A 475 27.98 -38.52 10.24
CA GLU A 475 29.27 -38.12 9.68
C GLU A 475 29.72 -39.14 8.62
N GLY A 476 30.01 -38.66 7.42
CA GLY A 476 30.64 -39.44 6.35
C GLY A 476 32.11 -39.77 6.67
N PRO A 477 32.70 -40.79 6.04
CA PRO A 477 34.04 -41.26 6.38
C PRO A 477 35.10 -40.22 6.02
N SER A 478 35.91 -39.86 7.02
CA SER A 478 37.07 -38.99 6.85
C SER A 478 38.20 -39.71 6.12
N ALA A 479 38.80 -39.00 5.17
CA ALA A 479 39.97 -39.44 4.42
C ALA A 479 41.20 -39.47 5.35
N GLY A 480 41.74 -40.67 5.56
CA GLY A 480 43.12 -40.86 6.01
C GLY A 480 44.04 -40.82 4.81
N GLY A 481 45.03 -39.95 4.84
CA GLY A 481 46.14 -39.96 3.89
C GLY A 481 47.14 -41.06 4.22
N GLU A 482 47.51 -41.81 3.19
CA GLU A 482 48.89 -41.94 2.69
C GLU A 482 48.85 -41.81 1.15
#